data_AF-A0AA38CJC4-F1
#
_entry.id   AF-A0AA38CJC4-F1
#
_cell.length_a   1.000
_cell.length_b   1.000
_cell.length_c   1.000
_cell.angle_alpha   90.00
_cell.angle_beta   90.00
_cell.angle_gamma   90.00
#
_symmetry.space_group_name_H-M   'P 1'
#
loop_
_entity.id
_entity.type
_entity.pdbx_description
1 polymer ?
#
loop_
_entity_poly.entity_id
_entity_poly.type
_entity_poly.pdbx_seq_one_letter_code
_entity_poly.pdbx_strand_id
1 'polypeptide(L)'
;KDFDLIVEPTYIELPPEVCLNLGVSSSVICSLYLLPSVMHRMNTLMLSNQLREEIQECSNCPCIPSTLIMQALTTMRCLESFSSEQLELLGDSVLKYAVSCHLFLKYDKKNEGQLSAYRSLAVCNATLHALATSRNLP
;
A
#
# COMPACT_ATOMS: atom_id res chain seq x y z
N LYS A 1 4.91 -30.50 -19.37
CA LYS A 1 4.61 -30.65 -17.92
C LYS A 1 3.26 -30.00 -17.60
N ASP A 2 2.26 -30.28 -18.43
CA ASP A 2 1.12 -31.13 -18.07
C ASP A 2 0.62 -30.97 -16.64
N PHE A 3 -0.33 -30.05 -16.47
CA PHE A 3 -1.36 -30.15 -15.45
C PHE A 3 -2.69 -30.33 -16.19
N ASP A 4 -2.86 -31.48 -16.84
CA ASP A 4 -4.18 -32.02 -17.13
C ASP A 4 -4.81 -32.43 -15.80
N LEU A 5 -5.45 -31.48 -15.11
CA LEU A 5 -6.46 -31.82 -14.12
C LEU A 5 -7.66 -32.39 -14.90
N ILE A 6 -7.80 -33.71 -14.87
CA ILE A 6 -9.05 -34.38 -15.23
C ILE A 6 -10.08 -33.95 -14.18
N VAL A 7 -10.83 -32.89 -14.48
CA VAL A 7 -12.00 -32.49 -13.71
C VAL A 7 -13.15 -33.38 -14.20
N GLU A 8 -13.53 -34.38 -13.41
CA GLU A 8 -14.78 -35.11 -13.69
C GLU A 8 -15.95 -34.11 -13.70
N PRO A 9 -16.85 -34.16 -14.70
CA PRO A 9 -17.95 -33.22 -14.79
C PRO A 9 -18.87 -33.41 -13.58
N THR A 10 -18.81 -32.46 -12.66
CA THR A 10 -19.68 -32.42 -11.48
C THR A 10 -21.03 -31.89 -11.91
N TYR A 11 -22.01 -32.77 -12.07
CA TYR A 11 -23.39 -32.34 -12.35
C TYR A 11 -24.02 -31.79 -11.07
N ILE A 12 -24.54 -30.57 -11.15
CA ILE A 12 -25.25 -29.89 -10.07
C ILE A 12 -26.66 -29.62 -10.58
N GLU A 13 -27.66 -30.17 -9.90
CA GLU A 13 -29.07 -29.85 -10.17
C GLU A 13 -29.44 -28.56 -9.45
N LEU A 14 -29.94 -27.56 -10.19
CA LEU A 14 -30.38 -26.27 -9.66
C LEU A 14 -31.88 -26.10 -9.93
N PRO A 15 -32.67 -25.61 -8.95
CA PRO A 15 -34.08 -25.26 -9.18
C PRO A 15 -34.19 -24.16 -10.25
N PRO A 16 -35.14 -24.25 -11.20
CA PRO A 16 -35.28 -23.30 -12.29
C PRO A 16 -35.58 -21.87 -11.82
N GLU A 17 -36.14 -21.70 -10.62
CA GLU A 17 -36.41 -20.40 -10.00
C GLU A 17 -35.14 -19.62 -9.66
N VAL A 18 -33.99 -20.28 -9.59
CA VAL A 18 -32.67 -19.69 -9.27
C VAL A 18 -31.83 -19.49 -10.54
N CYS A 19 -32.27 -20.03 -11.68
CA CYS A 19 -31.57 -19.94 -12.96
C CYS A 19 -31.94 -18.66 -13.70
N LEU A 20 -31.00 -17.71 -13.78
CA LEU A 20 -31.17 -16.47 -14.55
C LEU A 20 -30.63 -16.66 -15.98
N ASN A 21 -31.49 -16.49 -16.99
CA ASN A 21 -31.04 -16.38 -18.37
C ASN A 21 -30.58 -14.95 -18.67
N LEU A 22 -29.27 -14.74 -18.63
CA LEU A 22 -28.66 -13.42 -18.84
C LEU A 22 -28.61 -13.00 -20.31
N GLY A 23 -28.93 -13.90 -21.27
CA GLY A 23 -28.93 -13.59 -22.70
C GLY A 23 -27.55 -13.24 -23.29
N VAL A 24 -26.47 -13.49 -22.54
CA VAL A 24 -25.08 -13.21 -22.92
C VAL A 24 -24.29 -14.51 -23.05
N SER A 25 -23.30 -14.52 -23.95
CA SER A 25 -22.40 -15.67 -24.11
C SER A 25 -21.59 -15.90 -22.84
N SER A 26 -21.33 -17.17 -22.52
CA SER A 26 -20.44 -17.58 -21.42
C SER A 26 -19.08 -16.90 -21.51
N SER A 27 -18.54 -16.65 -22.72
CA SER A 27 -17.27 -15.94 -22.91
C SER A 27 -17.29 -14.50 -22.37
N VAL A 28 -18.41 -13.81 -22.47
CA VAL A 28 -18.59 -12.44 -21.94
C VAL A 28 -18.62 -12.49 -20.41
N ILE A 29 -19.34 -13.45 -19.83
CA ILE A 29 -19.40 -13.64 -18.38
C ILE A 29 -17.99 -13.97 -17.84
N CYS A 30 -17.27 -14.91 -18.47
CA CYS A 30 -15.89 -15.24 -18.15
C CYS A 30 -14.96 -14.02 -18.16
N SER A 31 -15.14 -13.12 -19.13
CA SER A 31 -14.37 -11.88 -19.23
C SER A 31 -14.75 -10.88 -18.12
N LEU A 32 -16.04 -10.76 -17.81
CA LEU A 32 -16.54 -9.87 -16.75
C LEU A 32 -16.05 -10.27 -15.36
N TYR A 33 -15.72 -11.54 -15.11
CA TYR A 33 -15.10 -11.96 -13.85
C TYR A 33 -13.75 -11.28 -13.58
N LEU A 34 -13.06 -10.77 -14.61
CA LEU A 34 -11.80 -10.03 -14.45
C LEU A 34 -12.02 -8.55 -14.15
N LEU A 35 -13.22 -8.02 -14.37
CA LEU A 35 -13.53 -6.60 -14.24
C LEU A 35 -13.23 -6.04 -12.83
N PRO A 36 -13.56 -6.73 -11.71
CA PRO A 36 -13.22 -6.24 -10.38
C PRO A 36 -11.73 -6.04 -10.19
N SER A 37 -10.89 -6.97 -10.67
CA SER A 37 -9.44 -6.88 -10.54
C SER A 37 -8.85 -5.74 -11.39
N VAL A 38 -9.34 -5.58 -12.62
CA VAL A 38 -8.92 -4.48 -13.50
C VAL A 38 -9.32 -3.13 -12.92
N MET A 39 -10.58 -3.01 -12.47
CA MET A 39 -11.09 -1.78 -11.85
C MET A 39 -10.30 -1.41 -10.60
N HIS A 40 -9.98 -2.39 -9.74
CA HIS A 40 -9.15 -2.17 -8.57
C HIS A 40 -7.77 -1.63 -8.96
N ARG A 41 -7.09 -2.26 -9.93
CA ARG A 41 -5.77 -1.83 -10.41
C ARG A 41 -5.79 -0.40 -10.97
N MET A 42 -6.82 -0.07 -11.76
CA MET A 42 -6.99 1.27 -12.34
C MET A 42 -7.20 2.33 -11.25
N ASN A 43 -8.05 2.03 -10.26
CA ASN A 43 -8.31 2.94 -9.15
C ASN A 43 -7.03 3.21 -8.35
N THR A 44 -6.26 2.17 -7.98
CA THR A 44 -5.01 2.33 -7.23
C THR A 44 -3.96 3.11 -8.05
N LEU A 45 -3.87 2.88 -9.37
CA LEU A 45 -3.00 3.66 -10.26
C LEU A 45 -3.38 5.14 -10.27
N MET A 46 -4.67 5.44 -10.41
CA MET A 46 -5.16 6.82 -10.46
C MET A 46 -4.91 7.55 -9.14
N LEU A 47 -5.22 6.91 -8.01
CA LEU A 47 -4.93 7.45 -6.68
C LEU A 47 -3.42 7.67 -6.46
N SER A 48 -2.58 6.73 -6.92
CA SER A 48 -1.11 6.88 -6.81
C SER A 48 -0.57 8.07 -7.61
N ASN A 49 -1.16 8.37 -8.78
CA ASN A 49 -0.78 9.52 -9.58
C ASN A 49 -1.25 10.83 -8.94
N GLN A 50 -2.48 10.87 -8.41
CA GLN A 50 -2.98 12.05 -7.70
C GLN A 50 -2.11 12.38 -6.48
N LEU A 51 -1.81 11.38 -5.65
CA LEU A 51 -0.95 11.57 -4.48
C LEU A 51 0.48 11.99 -4.88
N ARG A 52 0.98 11.53 -6.03
CA ARG A 52 2.27 12.00 -6.56
C ARG A 52 2.28 13.50 -6.79
N GLU A 53 1.23 14.02 -7.42
CA GLU A 53 1.09 15.44 -7.71
C GLU A 53 1.00 16.25 -6.41
N GLU A 54 0.16 15.81 -5.46
CA GLU A 54 0.03 16.47 -4.15
C GLU A 54 1.36 16.54 -3.36
N ILE A 55 2.15 15.44 -3.37
CA ILE A 55 3.45 15.39 -2.69
C ILE A 55 4.48 16.30 -3.37
N GLN A 56 4.44 16.37 -4.71
CA GLN A 56 5.36 17.18 -5.52
C GLN A 56 5.05 18.68 -5.40
N GLU A 57 3.79 19.05 -5.16
CA GLU A 57 3.43 20.44 -4.84
C GLU A 57 3.85 20.84 -3.42
N CYS A 58 3.71 19.94 -2.44
CA CYS A 58 4.03 20.23 -1.04
C CYS A 58 5.53 20.37 -0.77
N SER A 59 6.37 19.72 -1.56
CA SER A 59 7.81 19.72 -1.36
C SER A 59 8.51 19.62 -2.71
N ASN A 60 9.60 20.39 -2.90
CA ASN A 60 10.47 20.36 -4.09
C ASN A 60 11.21 19.02 -4.20
N CYS A 61 10.46 17.93 -4.25
CA CYS A 61 10.91 16.55 -4.28
C CYS A 61 11.34 16.17 -5.70
N PRO A 62 12.36 15.30 -5.84
CA PRO A 62 12.64 14.66 -7.12
C PRO A 62 11.42 13.84 -7.59
N CYS A 63 11.28 13.66 -8.90
CA CYS A 63 10.18 12.91 -9.50
C CYS A 63 10.14 11.46 -8.98
N ILE A 64 9.15 11.14 -8.14
CA ILE A 64 8.92 9.80 -7.60
C ILE A 64 8.09 9.00 -8.62
N PRO A 65 8.49 7.79 -9.03
CA PRO A 65 7.69 6.97 -9.93
C PRO A 65 6.38 6.56 -9.24
N SER A 66 5.27 6.57 -9.98
CA SER A 66 3.94 6.21 -9.46
C SER A 66 3.85 4.78 -8.96
N THR A 67 4.69 3.89 -9.48
CA THR A 67 4.79 2.49 -9.03
C THR A 67 5.26 2.38 -7.58
N LEU A 68 6.16 3.26 -7.11
CA LEU A 68 6.59 3.29 -5.71
C LEU A 68 5.50 3.84 -4.80
N ILE A 69 4.74 4.84 -5.25
CA ILE A 69 3.61 5.37 -4.49
C ILE A 69 2.52 4.31 -4.39
N MET A 70 2.21 3.62 -5.49
CA MET A 70 1.32 2.45 -5.47
C MET A 70 1.78 1.41 -4.46
N GLN A 71 3.07 1.03 -4.48
CA GLN A 71 3.60 0.08 -3.52
C GLN A 71 3.45 0.57 -2.08
N ALA A 72 3.66 1.86 -1.81
CA ALA A 72 3.48 2.45 -0.49
C ALA A 72 2.02 2.40 0.00
N LEU A 73 1.05 2.45 -0.92
CA LEU A 73 -0.39 2.34 -0.63
C LEU A 73 -0.85 0.89 -0.48
N THR A 74 -0.16 -0.07 -1.09
CA THR A 74 -0.51 -1.48 -1.05
C THR A 74 -0.04 -2.13 0.25
N THR A 75 -0.98 -2.46 1.13
CA THR A 75 -0.70 -3.23 2.35
C THR A 75 -0.44 -4.70 2.03
N MET A 76 0.28 -5.41 2.89
CA MET A 76 0.49 -6.87 2.81
C MET A 76 -0.80 -7.68 2.66
N ARG A 77 -1.94 -7.15 3.13
CA ARG A 77 -3.25 -7.82 3.06
C ARG A 77 -3.87 -7.84 1.67
N CYS A 78 -3.31 -7.08 0.72
CA CYS A 78 -3.83 -6.98 -0.65
C CYS A 78 -3.43 -8.17 -1.54
N LEU A 79 -2.61 -9.12 -1.05
CA LEU A 79 -2.14 -10.30 -1.79
C LEU A 79 -1.50 -9.97 -3.16
N GLU A 80 -0.99 -8.75 -3.32
CA GLU A 80 -0.22 -8.35 -4.49
C GLU A 80 1.25 -8.77 -4.35
N SER A 81 1.98 -8.78 -5.45
CA SER A 81 3.42 -9.13 -5.48
C SER A 81 4.33 -8.09 -4.84
N PHE A 82 3.80 -6.94 -4.43
CA PHE A 82 4.51 -5.82 -3.82
C PHE A 82 3.76 -5.32 -2.58
N SER A 83 4.50 -4.84 -1.59
CA SER A 83 3.96 -4.36 -0.33
C SER A 83 4.70 -3.13 0.19
N SER A 84 4.01 -2.37 1.03
CA SER A 84 4.54 -1.21 1.73
C SER A 84 5.59 -1.56 2.81
N GLU A 85 5.67 -2.81 3.25
CA GLU A 85 6.54 -3.24 4.37
C GLU A 85 8.02 -2.89 4.15
N GLN A 86 8.54 -3.09 2.92
CA GLN A 86 9.93 -2.75 2.61
C GLN A 86 10.17 -1.24 2.65
N LEU A 87 9.18 -0.45 2.21
CA LEU A 87 9.26 1.01 2.23
C LEU A 87 9.12 1.55 3.67
N GLU A 88 8.28 0.93 4.49
CA GLU A 88 8.15 1.23 5.92
C GLU A 88 9.46 0.93 6.66
N LEU A 89 10.07 -0.23 6.44
CA LEU A 89 11.35 -0.62 7.03
C LEU A 89 12.46 0.39 6.68
N LEU A 90 12.54 0.76 5.40
CA LEU A 90 13.51 1.74 4.93
C LEU A 90 13.24 3.13 5.53
N GLY A 91 11.97 3.55 5.54
CA GLY A 91 11.52 4.82 6.10
C GLY A 91 11.86 4.94 7.59
N ASP A 92 11.62 3.90 8.37
CA ASP A 92 11.95 3.84 9.79
C ASP A 92 13.47 3.98 10.03
N SER A 93 14.28 3.29 9.23
CA SER A 93 15.75 3.36 9.32
C SER A 93 16.27 4.76 8.99
N VAL A 94 15.79 5.36 7.90
CA VAL A 94 16.16 6.72 7.48
C VAL A 94 15.71 7.76 8.51
N LEU A 95 14.47 7.64 9.01
CA LEU A 95 13.93 8.55 10.02
C LEU A 95 14.74 8.48 11.32
N LYS A 96 15.04 7.28 11.81
CA LYS A 96 15.88 7.08 12.99
C LYS A 96 17.26 7.70 12.81
N TYR A 97 17.89 7.51 11.65
CA TYR A 97 19.18 8.12 11.35
C TYR A 97 19.11 9.65 11.33
N ALA A 98 18.16 10.22 10.58
CA ALA A 98 18.00 11.67 10.44
C ALA A 98 17.74 12.35 11.79
N VAL A 99 16.85 11.78 12.62
CA VAL A 99 16.58 12.29 13.97
C VAL A 99 17.82 12.18 14.86
N SER A 100 18.57 11.09 14.77
CA SER A 100 19.80 10.90 15.53
C SER A 100 20.84 11.97 15.18
N CYS A 101 21.09 12.20 13.89
CA CYS A 101 21.99 13.24 13.42
C CYS A 101 21.52 14.64 13.86
N HIS A 102 20.23 14.93 13.71
CA HIS A 102 19.67 16.21 14.13
C HIS A 102 19.84 16.47 15.63
N LEU A 103 19.53 15.48 16.47
CA LEU A 103 19.68 15.59 17.93
C LEU A 103 21.14 15.72 18.35
N PHE A 104 22.04 14.96 17.73
CA PHE A 104 23.47 15.02 18.00
C PHE A 104 24.04 16.42 17.71
N LEU A 105 23.70 17.00 16.55
CA LEU A 105 24.18 18.33 16.16
C LEU A 105 23.52 19.46 16.95
N LYS A 106 22.24 19.31 17.33
CA LYS A 106 21.49 20.35 18.05
C LYS A 106 21.83 20.41 19.54
N TYR A 107 22.22 19.29 20.15
CA TYR A 107 22.41 19.18 21.59
C TYR A 107 23.80 18.65 21.96
N ASP A 108 24.82 19.45 21.70
CA ASP A 108 26.25 19.14 21.94
C ASP A 108 26.60 18.83 23.41
N LYS A 109 25.78 19.29 24.37
CA LYS A 109 26.03 19.12 25.82
C LYS A 109 25.22 17.99 26.48
N LYS A 110 24.46 17.21 25.72
CA LYS A 110 23.58 16.16 26.26
C LYS A 110 24.27 14.80 26.21
N ASN A 111 24.07 14.01 27.26
CA ASN A 111 24.63 12.66 27.33
C ASN A 111 23.83 11.69 26.43
N GLU A 112 24.48 10.60 26.01
CA GLU A 112 23.90 9.59 25.11
C GLU A 112 22.52 9.09 25.56
N GLY A 113 22.34 8.81 26.86
CA GLY A 113 21.06 8.35 27.40
C GLY A 113 19.92 9.36 27.21
N GLN A 114 20.22 10.66 27.31
CA GLN A 114 19.23 11.72 27.09
C GLN A 114 18.90 11.84 25.61
N LEU A 115 19.91 11.79 24.73
CA LEU A 115 19.72 11.83 23.28
C LEU A 115 18.90 10.62 22.80
N SER A 116 19.16 9.44 23.35
CA SER A 116 18.39 8.22 23.07
C SER A 116 16.94 8.32 23.54
N ALA A 117 16.69 8.90 24.72
CA ALA A 117 15.33 9.13 25.21
C ALA A 117 14.56 10.10 24.30
N TYR A 118 15.18 11.21 23.88
CA TYR A 118 14.57 12.16 22.95
C TYR A 118 14.31 11.55 21.58
N ARG A 119 15.26 10.76 21.05
CA ARG A 119 15.08 10.04 19.79
C ARG A 119 13.88 9.12 19.87
N SER A 120 13.81 8.26 20.90
CA SER A 120 12.72 7.31 21.09
C SER A 120 11.36 8.01 21.20
N LEU A 121 11.28 9.16 21.89
CA LEU A 121 10.06 9.96 21.94
C LEU A 121 9.68 10.52 20.57
N ALA A 122 10.65 11.06 19.83
CA ALA A 122 10.40 11.67 18.52
C ALA A 122 9.95 10.66 17.46
N VAL A 123 10.49 9.44 17.46
CA VAL A 123 10.18 8.39 16.47
C VAL A 123 9.16 7.37 16.96
N CYS A 124 8.54 7.58 18.13
CA CYS A 124 7.53 6.64 18.60
C CYS A 124 6.25 6.70 17.76
N ASN A 125 5.58 5.56 17.63
CA ASN A 125 4.35 5.43 16.84
C ASN A 125 3.26 6.40 17.31
N ALA A 126 3.17 6.70 18.61
CA ALA A 126 2.18 7.64 19.13
C ALA A 126 2.42 9.08 18.61
N THR A 127 3.68 9.53 18.59
CA THR A 127 4.05 10.85 18.06
C THR A 127 3.88 10.90 16.55
N LEU A 128 4.29 9.85 15.83
CA LEU A 128 4.13 9.76 14.38
C LEU A 128 2.64 9.74 13.98
N HIS A 129 1.81 8.99 14.71
CA HIS A 129 0.37 8.96 14.51
C HIS A 129 -0.27 10.32 14.77
N ALA A 130 0.06 10.98 15.89
CA ALA A 130 -0.45 12.32 16.18
C ALA A 130 -0.06 13.33 15.08
N LEU A 131 1.16 13.23 14.54
CA LEU A 131 1.60 14.03 13.41
C LEU A 131 0.80 13.70 12.13
N ALA A 132 0.59 12.42 11.83
CA ALA A 132 -0.21 11.98 10.68
C ALA A 132 -1.64 12.53 10.74
N THR A 133 -2.30 12.41 11.89
CA THR A 133 -3.65 12.96 12.10
C THR A 133 -3.67 14.48 11.91
N SER A 134 -2.65 15.20 12.39
CA SER A 134 -2.54 16.66 12.19
C SER A 134 -2.38 17.08 10.73
N ARG A 135 -1.93 16.16 9.87
CA ARG A 135 -1.75 16.34 8.42
C ARG A 135 -2.89 15.74 7.59
N ASN A 136 -3.97 15.31 8.23
CA ASN A 136 -5.09 14.61 7.59
C ASN A 136 -4.67 13.35 6.82
N LEU A 137 -3.61 12.69 7.28
CA LEU A 137 -3.23 11.37 6.78
C LEU A 137 -3.98 10.31 7.61
N PRO A 138 -4.66 9.34 6.97
CA PRO A 138 -5.43 8.30 7.64
C PRO A 138 -4.54 7.30 8.41
#